data_AF-A0AAW9XFF1-F1
#
_entry.id   AF-A0AAW9XFF1-F1
#
_cell.length_a   1.000
_cell.length_b   1.000
_cell.length_c   1.000
_cell.angle_alpha   90.00
_cell.angle_beta   90.00
_cell.angle_gamma   90.00
#
_symmetry.space_group_name_H-M   'P 1'
#
loop_
_entity.id
_entity.type
_entity.pdbx_description
1 polymer ?
#
loop_
_entity_poly.entity_id
_entity_poly.type
_entity_poly.pdbx_seq_one_letter_code
_entity_poly.pdbx_strand_id
1 'polypeptide(L)'
;QRQLNGATIAEPAPYRDIQGLEHFDKVIDIDQSPIGRTPRSNPATYTGVFTPVRELFAGVPESRARGYTPGRFSFNVRGGRCEACQGDGVIKVEMHFLPDIYVPCDQCKGKRYNRETLEIKYKGKTIHEVLD
;
A
#
# COMPACT_ATOMS: atom_id res chain seq x y z
N GLN A 1 10.75 -6.59 30.55
CA GLN A 1 9.40 -6.77 29.97
C GLN A 1 9.49 -6.86 28.45
N ARG A 2 9.69 -8.07 27.92
CA ARG A 2 9.50 -8.46 26.50
C ARG A 2 8.97 -9.90 26.46
N GLN A 3 8.06 -10.24 27.37
CA GLN A 3 7.63 -11.63 27.60
C GLN A 3 6.59 -12.10 26.57
N LEU A 4 5.90 -11.19 25.88
CA LEU A 4 4.90 -11.52 24.85
C LEU A 4 5.45 -11.27 23.44
N ASN A 5 6.31 -12.15 22.94
CA ASN A 5 6.78 -12.20 21.54
C ASN A 5 7.16 -10.84 20.92
N GLY A 6 7.87 -10.00 21.69
CA GLY A 6 8.36 -8.71 21.20
C GLY A 6 7.26 -7.69 20.88
N ALA A 7 6.07 -7.79 21.49
CA ALA A 7 5.03 -6.77 21.38
C ALA A 7 5.59 -5.39 21.75
N THR A 8 5.71 -4.54 20.73
CA THR A 8 6.39 -3.23 20.75
C THR A 8 5.45 -2.10 21.15
N ILE A 9 4.47 -2.36 22.03
CA ILE A 9 3.43 -1.38 22.33
C ILE A 9 3.69 -0.78 23.71
N ALA A 10 4.11 0.49 23.67
CA ALA A 10 4.13 1.52 24.72
C ALA A 10 4.68 1.15 26.12
N GLU A 11 5.23 2.14 26.82
CA GLU A 11 5.52 1.98 28.25
C GLU A 11 4.20 1.70 29.00
N PRO A 12 4.10 0.60 29.77
CA PRO A 12 2.91 0.32 30.54
C PRO A 12 2.74 1.39 31.63
N ALA A 13 1.48 1.78 31.88
CA ALA A 13 1.17 2.64 33.03
C ALA A 13 1.54 1.93 34.35
N PRO A 14 1.79 2.67 35.45
CA PRO A 14 2.14 2.06 36.73
C PRO A 14 1.11 1.01 37.19
N TYR A 15 1.61 -0.19 37.50
CA TYR A 15 0.81 -1.32 37.98
C TYR A 15 1.55 -2.03 39.12
N ARG A 16 0.85 -2.85 39.93
CA ARG A 16 1.47 -3.58 41.06
C ARG A 16 2.08 -4.91 40.65
N ASP A 17 1.28 -5.78 40.02
CA ASP A 17 1.71 -7.09 39.53
C ASP A 17 0.79 -7.56 38.38
N ILE A 18 1.27 -8.46 37.52
CA ILE A 18 0.51 -9.13 36.45
C ILE A 18 0.87 -10.63 36.46
N GLN A 19 -0.14 -11.49 36.56
CA GLN A 19 0.01 -12.96 36.62
C GLN A 19 -0.66 -13.61 35.40
N GLY A 20 -0.18 -14.79 34.98
CA GLY A 20 -0.77 -15.56 33.88
C GLY A 20 -0.37 -15.10 32.47
N LEU A 21 0.67 -14.26 32.34
CA LEU A 21 1.21 -13.83 31.03
C LEU A 21 1.76 -15.00 30.20
N GLU A 22 2.18 -16.08 30.86
CA GLU A 22 2.64 -17.32 30.25
C GLU A 22 1.57 -18.05 29.44
N HIS A 23 0.29 -17.72 29.61
CA HIS A 23 -0.82 -18.28 28.82
C HIS A 23 -1.05 -17.54 27.49
N PHE A 24 -0.33 -16.45 27.25
CA PHE A 24 -0.52 -15.61 26.08
C PHE A 24 0.74 -15.58 25.22
N ASP A 25 0.58 -15.84 23.92
CA ASP A 25 1.68 -15.71 22.97
C ASP A 25 1.89 -14.24 22.55
N LYS A 26 0.80 -13.51 22.32
CA LYS A 26 0.87 -12.13 21.81
C LYS A 26 -0.39 -11.36 22.17
N VAL A 27 -0.20 -10.07 22.44
CA VAL A 27 -1.28 -9.08 22.53
C VAL A 27 -1.21 -8.17 21.31
N ILE A 28 -2.36 -7.92 20.69
CA ILE A 28 -2.50 -7.04 19.52
C ILE A 28 -3.53 -5.98 19.89
N ASP A 29 -3.10 -4.73 19.89
CA ASP A 29 -3.99 -3.58 20.00
C ASP A 29 -4.47 -3.18 18.60
N ILE A 30 -5.79 -3.00 18.46
CA ILE A 30 -6.44 -2.57 17.22
C ILE A 30 -7.18 -1.28 17.56
N ASP A 31 -6.61 -0.15 17.13
CA ASP A 31 -7.11 1.18 17.42
C ASP A 31 -7.56 1.91 16.15
N GLN A 32 -7.81 3.22 16.26
CA GLN A 32 -8.16 4.08 15.13
C GLN A 32 -6.97 4.87 14.58
N SER A 33 -5.74 4.50 14.93
CA SER A 33 -4.56 5.13 14.35
C SER A 33 -4.54 4.89 12.83
N PRO A 34 -4.12 5.88 12.03
CA PRO A 34 -4.07 5.72 10.58
C PRO A 34 -3.19 4.53 10.17
N ILE A 35 -3.70 3.69 9.28
CA ILE A 35 -3.00 2.53 8.70
C ILE A 35 -1.65 2.92 8.09
N GLY A 36 -1.57 4.11 7.50
CA GLY A 36 -0.35 4.71 7.03
C GLY A 36 -0.53 6.20 6.83
N ARG A 37 0.58 6.93 6.77
CA ARG A 37 0.58 8.40 6.65
C ARG A 37 0.74 8.89 5.21
N THR A 38 0.71 7.97 4.24
CA THR A 38 0.93 8.29 2.81
C THR A 38 -0.19 7.73 1.93
N PRO A 39 -0.47 8.34 0.77
CA PRO A 39 -1.45 7.83 -0.21
C PRO A 39 -1.15 6.42 -0.76
N ARG A 40 0.06 5.91 -0.50
CA ARG A 40 0.50 4.57 -0.89
C ARG A 40 -0.07 3.47 0.01
N SER A 41 -0.49 3.83 1.22
CA SER A 41 -1.13 2.90 2.15
C SER A 41 -2.61 2.82 1.84
N ASN A 42 -3.09 1.63 1.53
CA ASN A 42 -4.50 1.35 1.26
C ASN A 42 -4.84 -0.06 1.79
N PRO A 43 -6.13 -0.44 1.88
CA PRO A 43 -6.51 -1.75 2.40
C PRO A 43 -5.83 -2.92 1.68
N ALA A 44 -5.61 -2.81 0.37
CA ALA A 44 -4.99 -3.86 -0.43
C ALA A 44 -3.51 -4.10 -0.09
N THR A 45 -2.77 -3.01 0.17
CA THR A 45 -1.37 -3.08 0.59
C THR A 45 -1.23 -3.49 2.05
N TYR A 46 -2.14 -3.03 2.92
CA TYR A 46 -2.11 -3.33 4.35
C TYR A 46 -2.41 -4.80 4.66
N THR A 47 -3.43 -5.37 4.02
CA THR A 47 -3.80 -6.79 4.18
C THR A 47 -2.88 -7.75 3.42
N GLY A 48 -2.00 -7.23 2.56
CA GLY A 48 -1.10 -8.03 1.72
C GLY A 48 -1.74 -8.61 0.46
N VAL A 49 -3.06 -8.48 0.26
CA VAL A 49 -3.78 -9.00 -0.91
C VAL A 49 -3.30 -8.38 -2.23
N PHE A 50 -2.66 -7.21 -2.19
CA PHE A 50 -2.12 -6.60 -3.40
C PHE A 50 -1.01 -7.43 -4.05
N THR A 51 -0.27 -8.24 -3.30
CA THR A 51 0.77 -9.12 -3.86
C THR A 51 0.20 -10.18 -4.81
N PRO A 52 -0.75 -11.04 -4.40
CA PRO A 52 -1.35 -12.02 -5.31
C PRO A 52 -2.09 -11.35 -6.48
N VAL A 53 -2.68 -10.17 -6.30
CA VAL A 53 -3.26 -9.41 -7.43
C VAL A 53 -2.19 -9.08 -8.48
N ARG A 54 -1.02 -8.59 -8.08
CA ARG A 54 0.07 -8.29 -9.03
C ARG A 54 0.60 -9.54 -9.73
N GLU A 55 0.63 -10.67 -9.04
CA GLU A 55 1.01 -11.96 -9.62
C GLU A 55 0.00 -12.42 -10.68
N LEU A 56 -1.30 -12.25 -10.44
CA LEU A 56 -2.35 -12.54 -11.43
C LEU A 56 -2.15 -11.70 -12.70
N PHE A 57 -1.89 -10.39 -12.56
CA PHE A 57 -1.65 -9.50 -13.70
C PHE A 57 -0.36 -9.84 -14.46
N ALA A 58 0.70 -10.24 -13.77
CA ALA A 58 1.92 -10.74 -14.41
C ALA A 58 1.71 -12.08 -15.13
N GLY A 59 0.71 -12.87 -14.69
CA GLY A 59 0.32 -14.14 -15.30
C GLY A 59 -0.45 -14.02 -16.61
N VAL A 60 -0.99 -12.85 -16.95
CA VAL A 60 -1.76 -12.59 -18.19
C VAL A 60 -0.87 -12.82 -19.43
N PRO A 61 -1.37 -13.47 -20.52
CA PRO A 61 -0.57 -13.78 -21.71
C PRO A 61 0.16 -12.57 -22.30
N GLU A 62 -0.53 -11.43 -22.40
CA GLU A 62 0.02 -10.17 -22.91
C GLU A 62 1.12 -9.62 -22.01
N SER A 63 0.99 -9.76 -20.68
CA SER A 63 2.04 -9.41 -19.73
C SER A 63 3.28 -10.27 -19.93
N ARG A 64 3.10 -11.59 -20.08
CA ARG A 64 4.21 -12.53 -20.30
C ARG A 64 4.93 -12.25 -21.61
N ALA A 65 4.18 -11.97 -22.68
CA ALA A 65 4.75 -11.62 -23.98
C ALA A 65 5.60 -10.33 -23.94
N ARG A 66 5.24 -9.38 -23.07
CA ARG A 66 5.99 -8.13 -22.84
C ARG A 66 7.08 -8.25 -21.76
N GLY A 67 7.26 -9.42 -21.15
CA GLY A 67 8.22 -9.64 -20.06
C GLY A 67 7.87 -8.91 -18.76
N TYR A 68 6.60 -8.60 -18.53
CA TYR A 68 6.15 -7.90 -17.33
C TYR A 68 6.13 -8.84 -16.11
N THR A 69 6.80 -8.42 -15.05
CA THR A 69 6.83 -9.11 -13.76
C THR A 69 5.83 -8.46 -12.78
N PRO A 70 5.56 -9.08 -11.61
CA PRO A 70 4.70 -8.46 -10.58
C PRO A 70 5.19 -7.07 -10.12
N GLY A 71 6.46 -6.73 -10.35
CA GLY A 71 7.02 -5.40 -10.10
C GLY A 71 6.42 -4.32 -11.01
N ARG A 72 6.11 -4.64 -12.28
CA ARG A 72 5.45 -3.71 -13.21
C ARG A 72 4.11 -3.21 -12.66
N PHE A 73 3.40 -4.08 -11.96
CA PHE A 73 2.07 -3.85 -11.42
C PHE A 73 2.08 -3.25 -10.01
N SER A 74 3.22 -2.79 -9.52
CA SER A 74 3.34 -2.10 -8.23
C SER A 74 3.52 -0.60 -8.44
N PHE A 75 2.62 0.21 -7.90
CA PHE A 75 2.79 1.67 -7.89
C PHE A 75 3.95 2.14 -7.00
N ASN A 76 4.49 1.26 -6.13
CA ASN A 76 5.57 1.61 -5.20
C ASN A 76 6.97 1.56 -5.83
N VAL A 77 7.13 0.91 -6.99
CA VAL A 77 8.44 0.70 -7.65
C VAL A 77 8.45 1.26 -9.06
N ARG A 78 9.64 1.65 -9.54
CA ARG A 78 9.83 2.13 -10.91
C ARG A 78 9.50 1.05 -11.93
N GLY A 79 9.03 1.47 -13.10
CA GLY A 79 8.78 0.59 -14.24
C GLY A 79 7.38 0.73 -14.80
N GLY A 80 6.34 0.38 -14.02
CA GLY A 80 4.95 0.49 -14.47
C GLY A 80 4.13 1.60 -13.81
N ARG A 81 4.62 2.18 -12.70
CA ARG A 81 3.99 3.33 -12.08
C ARG A 81 4.08 4.58 -12.97
N CYS A 82 3.24 5.56 -12.69
CA CYS A 82 3.40 6.90 -13.25
C CYS A 82 4.58 7.59 -12.57
N GLU A 83 5.61 7.96 -13.33
CA GLU A 83 6.80 8.60 -12.75
C GLU A 83 6.56 10.06 -12.34
N ALA A 84 5.61 10.76 -12.96
CA ALA A 84 5.31 12.15 -12.60
C ALA A 84 4.76 12.32 -11.17
N CYS A 85 3.93 11.39 -10.70
CA CYS A 85 3.48 11.35 -9.30
C CYS A 85 4.16 10.25 -8.48
N GLN A 86 5.19 9.60 -9.04
CA GLN A 86 5.88 8.46 -8.42
C GLN A 86 4.95 7.36 -7.90
N GLY A 87 3.79 7.17 -8.54
CA GLY A 87 2.77 6.19 -8.16
C GLY A 87 1.74 6.65 -7.12
N ASP A 88 1.81 7.89 -6.62
CA ASP A 88 0.87 8.38 -5.61
C ASP A 88 -0.51 8.68 -6.20
N GLY A 89 -0.59 8.96 -7.50
CA GLY A 89 -1.82 9.38 -8.20
C GLY A 89 -2.19 10.85 -7.94
N VAL A 90 -1.56 11.48 -6.96
CA VAL A 90 -1.71 12.88 -6.59
C VAL A 90 -0.33 13.55 -6.55
N ILE A 91 -0.30 14.87 -6.67
CA ILE A 91 0.87 15.73 -6.48
C ILE A 91 0.62 16.56 -5.23
N LYS A 92 1.59 16.57 -4.32
CA LYS A 92 1.58 17.44 -3.15
C LYS A 92 2.03 18.84 -3.57
N VAL A 93 1.20 19.84 -3.32
CA VAL A 93 1.53 21.26 -3.56
C VAL A 93 1.74 21.91 -2.20
N GLU A 94 2.97 22.39 -1.99
CA GLU A 94 3.35 23.04 -0.74
C GLU A 94 2.84 24.47 -0.69
N MET A 95 2.22 24.82 0.43
CA MET A 95 1.59 26.13 0.63
C MET A 95 2.30 26.84 1.78
N HIS A 96 2.69 28.10 1.58
CA HIS A 96 3.51 28.83 2.55
C HIS A 96 2.80 29.10 3.89
N PHE A 97 1.47 29.23 3.87
CA PHE A 97 0.67 29.65 5.03
C PHE A 97 -0.56 28.77 5.29
N LEU A 98 -0.82 27.81 4.39
CA LEU A 98 -1.95 26.89 4.48
C LEU A 98 -1.42 25.46 4.56
N PRO A 99 -2.22 24.51 5.03
CA PRO A 99 -1.88 23.11 4.90
C PRO A 99 -1.63 22.73 3.43
N ASP A 100 -0.66 21.84 3.21
CA ASP A 100 -0.37 21.32 1.89
C ASP A 100 -1.61 20.65 1.29
N ILE A 101 -1.82 20.88 -0.01
CA ILE A 101 -2.95 20.29 -0.73
C ILE A 101 -2.46 19.19 -1.67
N TYR A 102 -3.35 18.23 -1.95
CA TYR A 102 -3.10 17.14 -2.88
C TYR A 102 -3.99 17.32 -4.12
N VAL A 103 -3.37 17.48 -5.28
CA VAL A 103 -4.08 17.61 -6.56
C VAL A 103 -3.93 16.33 -7.38
N PRO A 104 -4.95 15.89 -8.13
CA PRO A 104 -4.82 14.76 -9.02
C PRO A 104 -3.65 14.94 -10.00
N CYS A 105 -2.86 13.90 -10.21
CA CYS A 105 -1.74 13.96 -11.15
C CYS A 105 -2.23 14.16 -12.59
N ASP A 106 -1.69 15.14 -13.29
CA ASP A 106 -2.14 15.45 -14.66
C ASP A 106 -1.80 14.39 -15.71
N GLN A 107 -0.75 13.61 -15.50
CA GLN A 107 -0.34 12.59 -16.47
C GLN A 107 -1.16 11.32 -16.36
N CYS A 108 -1.33 10.79 -15.14
CA CYS A 108 -2.08 9.55 -14.94
C CYS A 108 -3.54 9.78 -14.56
N LYS A 109 -3.97 11.02 -14.29
CA LYS A 109 -5.33 11.38 -13.84
C LYS A 109 -5.79 10.52 -12.65
N GLY A 110 -4.94 10.38 -11.64
CA GLY A 110 -5.22 9.57 -10.44
C GLY A 110 -4.90 8.08 -10.55
N LYS A 111 -4.71 7.54 -11.77
CA LYS A 111 -4.59 6.09 -12.00
C LYS A 111 -3.32 5.41 -11.49
N ARG A 112 -2.31 6.17 -11.02
CA ARG A 112 -1.04 5.69 -10.45
C ARG A 112 -0.09 4.94 -11.38
N TYR A 113 -0.50 4.55 -12.58
CA TYR A 113 0.29 3.77 -13.55
C TYR A 113 0.51 4.51 -14.86
N ASN A 114 1.53 4.09 -15.61
CA ASN A 114 1.72 4.52 -17.00
C ASN A 114 0.74 3.80 -17.95
N ARG A 115 0.59 4.35 -19.16
CA ARG A 115 -0.36 3.87 -20.16
C ARG A 115 -0.12 2.40 -20.51
N GLU A 116 1.14 2.02 -20.69
CA GLU A 116 1.55 0.68 -21.13
C GLU A 116 1.21 -0.40 -20.08
N THR A 117 1.13 -0.03 -18.80
CA THR A 117 0.71 -0.93 -17.71
C THR A 117 -0.82 -1.04 -17.66
N LEU A 118 -1.53 0.04 -17.95
CA LEU A 118 -3.00 0.08 -18.00
C LEU A 118 -3.59 -0.60 -19.26
N GLU A 119 -2.77 -0.97 -20.24
CA GLU A 119 -3.20 -1.80 -21.37
C GLU A 119 -3.46 -3.26 -20.96
N ILE A 120 -2.82 -3.73 -19.89
CA ILE A 120 -2.99 -5.10 -19.41
C ILE A 120 -4.30 -5.23 -18.65
N LYS A 121 -5.11 -6.22 -19.06
CA LYS A 121 -6.40 -6.50 -18.45
C LYS A 121 -6.46 -7.94 -17.94
N TYR A 122 -6.96 -8.11 -16.73
CA TYR A 122 -7.38 -9.39 -16.18
C TYR A 122 -8.90 -9.41 -16.11
N LYS A 123 -9.54 -10.38 -16.77
CA LYS A 123 -11.01 -10.47 -16.87
C LYS A 123 -11.67 -9.15 -17.31
N GLY A 124 -11.04 -8.46 -18.27
CA GLY A 124 -11.54 -7.20 -18.83
C GLY A 124 -11.22 -5.94 -18.02
N LYS A 125 -10.64 -6.06 -16.83
CA LYS A 125 -10.28 -4.93 -15.96
C LYS A 125 -8.77 -4.72 -15.87
N THR A 126 -8.36 -3.46 -15.87
CA THR A 126 -6.98 -3.02 -15.57
C THR A 126 -6.70 -3.13 -14.07
N ILE A 127 -5.42 -3.06 -13.68
CA ILE A 127 -5.06 -3.13 -12.26
C ILE A 127 -5.59 -1.94 -11.45
N HIS A 128 -5.76 -0.77 -12.08
CA HIS A 128 -6.36 0.38 -11.43
C HIS A 128 -7.85 0.14 -11.13
N GLU A 129 -8.61 -0.39 -12.08
CA GLU A 129 -10.05 -0.73 -11.91
C GLU A 129 -10.30 -1.89 -10.93
N VAL A 130 -9.24 -2.63 -10.55
CA VAL A 130 -9.30 -3.66 -9.50
C VAL A 130 -9.00 -3.06 -8.12
N LEU A 131 -8.31 -1.91 -8.07
CA LEU A 131 -7.96 -1.20 -6.83
C LEU A 131 -8.96 -0.10 -6.46
N ASP A 132 -9.71 0.42 -7.43
CA ASP A 132 -10.86 1.32 -7.21
C ASP A 132 -12.06 0.56 -6.62
#